data_AF-A0A517QSF1-F1
#
_entry.id   AF-A0A517QSF1-F1
#
_cell.length_a   1.000
_cell.length_b   1.000
_cell.length_c   1.000
_cell.angle_alpha   90.00
_cell.angle_beta   90.00
_cell.angle_gamma   90.00
#
_symmetry.space_group_name_H-M   'P 1'
#
loop_
_entity.id
_entity.type
_entity.pdbx_description
1 polymer ?
#
loop_
_entity_poly.entity_id
_entity_poly.type
_entity_poly.pdbx_seq_one_letter_code
_entity_poly.pdbx_strand_id
1 'polypeptide(L)' 'MKKAKIIASVIAALLVLIIVLQNTAVVETKVLFTTISMPRATLLFITLVVGFLLGLVAAGRWSSRKKK' A
#
# COMPACT_ATOMS: atom_id res chain seq x y z
N MET A 1 16.22 -9.98 -16.95
CA MET A 1 15.26 -10.08 -15.82
C MET A 1 15.56 -9.17 -14.62
N LYS A 2 16.79 -9.08 -14.11
CA LYS A 2 17.10 -8.22 -12.93
C LYS A 2 16.85 -6.72 -13.16
N LYS A 3 17.26 -6.18 -14.32
CA LYS A 3 17.06 -4.75 -14.67
C LYS A 3 15.57 -4.36 -14.74
N ALA A 4 14.74 -5.22 -15.34
CA ALA A 4 13.29 -5.00 -15.44
C ALA A 4 12.60 -4.98 -14.06
N LYS A 5 12.99 -5.85 -13.13
CA LYS A 5 12.47 -5.83 -11.75
C LYS A 5 12.85 -4.56 -11.00
N ILE A 6 14.08 -4.08 -11.17
CA ILE A 6 14.54 -2.82 -10.56
C ILE A 6 13.74 -1.64 -11.12
N ILE A 7 13.63 -1.55 -12.45
CA ILE A 7 12.85 -0.49 -13.12
C ILE A 7 11.38 -0.51 -12.65
N ALA A 8 10.76 -1.69 -12.61
CA ALA A 8 9.38 -1.83 -12.13
C ALA A 8 9.23 -1.37 -10.66
N SER A 9 10.19 -1.67 -9.80
CA SER A 9 10.15 -1.21 -8.39
C SER A 9 10.31 0.30 -8.26
N VAL A 10 11.16 0.92 -9.08
CA VAL A 10 11.37 2.38 -9.08
C VAL A 10 10.11 3.09 -9.59
N ILE A 11 9.50 2.57 -10.66
CA ILE A 11 8.24 3.10 -11.19
C ILE A 11 7.14 2.98 -10.11
N ALA A 12 7.03 1.83 -9.45
CA ALA A 12 6.06 1.65 -8.38
C ALA A 12 6.27 2.64 -7.22
N ALA A 13 7.53 2.86 -6.80
CA ALA A 13 7.86 3.82 -5.75
C ALA A 13 7.50 5.27 -6.16
N LEU A 14 7.80 5.65 -7.40
CA LEU A 14 7.44 6.97 -7.94
C LEU A 14 5.92 7.16 -8.00
N LEU A 15 5.17 6.14 -8.44
CA LEU A 15 3.72 6.19 -8.47
C LEU A 15 3.13 6.37 -7.07
N VAL A 16 3.65 5.64 -6.07
CA VAL A 16 3.23 5.82 -4.67
C VAL A 16 3.46 7.26 -4.21
N LEU A 17 4.63 7.83 -4.51
CA LEU A 17 4.95 9.21 -4.14
C LEU A 17 3.98 10.22 -4.78
N ILE A 18 3.72 10.07 -6.08
CA ILE A 18 2.80 10.93 -6.83
C ILE A 18 1.38 10.82 -6.25
N ILE A 19 0.91 9.60 -6.01
CA ILE A 19 -0.42 9.34 -5.44
C ILE A 19 -0.54 10.00 -4.06
N VAL A 20 0.47 9.88 -3.20
CA VAL A 20 0.48 10.51 -1.86
C VAL A 20 0.40 12.03 -1.95
N LEU A 21 1.24 12.65 -2.77
CA LEU A 21 1.29 14.12 -2.91
C LEU A 21 -0.02 14.69 -3.49
N GLN A 22 -0.62 14.01 -4.48
CA GLN A 22 -1.90 14.42 -5.07
C GLN A 22 -3.08 14.23 -4.11
N ASN A 23 -2.97 13.32 -3.14
CA ASN A 23 -4.04 13.00 -2.20
C ASN A 23 -3.82 13.66 -0.83
N THR A 24 -3.18 14.82 -0.76
CA THR A 24 -3.02 15.58 0.49
C THR A 24 -4.31 16.30 0.94
N ALA A 25 -5.34 16.35 0.08
CA ALA A 25 -6.62 16.93 0.43
C ALA A 25 -7.26 16.22 1.64
N VAL A 26 -7.73 17.02 2.61
CA VAL A 26 -8.44 16.53 3.79
C VAL A 26 -9.83 16.07 3.38
N VAL A 27 -10.19 14.85 3.78
CA VAL A 27 -11.53 14.30 3.58
C VAL A 27 -12.09 13.80 4.89
N GLU A 28 -13.41 13.88 4.99
CA GLU A 28 -14.13 13.20 6.05
C GLU A 28 -14.19 11.71 5.74
N THR A 29 -13.67 10.90 6.65
CA THR A 29 -13.70 9.44 6.52
C THR A 29 -14.55 8.84 7.60
N LYS A 30 -15.58 8.09 7.20
CA LYS A 30 -16.39 7.30 8.12
C LYS A 30 -15.75 5.94 8.34
N VAL A 31 -15.21 5.72 9.53
CA VAL A 31 -14.65 4.45 9.97
C VAL A 31 -15.65 3.77 10.89
N LEU A 32 -16.39 2.80 10.35
CA LEU A 32 -17.42 2.00 11.03
C LEU A 32 -18.54 2.83 11.67
N PHE A 33 -18.27 3.45 12.84
CA PHE A 33 -19.22 4.25 13.62
C PHE A 33 -18.70 5.66 13.94
N THR A 34 -17.50 6.04 13.47
CA THR A 34 -16.91 7.34 13.74
C THR A 34 -16.52 8.07 12.45
N THR A 35 -16.62 9.39 12.43
CA THR A 35 -16.18 10.23 11.31
C THR A 35 -14.91 10.95 11.72
N ILE A 36 -13.83 10.72 11.00
CA ILE A 36 -12.53 11.33 11.27
C ILE A 36 -12.12 12.10 10.01
N SER A 37 -11.87 13.40 10.17
CA SER A 37 -11.32 14.25 9.13
C SER A 37 -9.80 14.05 9.07
N MET A 38 -9.31 13.46 8.00
CA MET A 38 -7.88 13.21 7.81
C MET A 38 -7.47 13.44 6.34
N PRO A 39 -6.19 13.75 6.07
CA PRO A 39 -5.68 13.79 4.70
C PRO A 39 -5.88 12.44 4.00
N ARG A 40 -6.37 12.43 2.74
CA ARG A 40 -6.54 11.17 1.96
C ARG A 40 -5.24 10.37 1.87
N ALA A 41 -4.11 11.05 1.85
CA ALA A 41 -2.77 10.47 1.86
C ALA A 41 -2.57 9.52 3.05
N THR A 42 -3.12 9.86 4.22
CA THR A 42 -3.05 9.03 5.42
C THR A 42 -3.81 7.72 5.21
N LEU A 43 -5.00 7.77 4.62
CA LEU A 43 -5.80 6.57 4.30
C LEU A 43 -5.10 5.71 3.26
N LEU A 44 -4.53 6.32 2.21
CA LEU A 44 -3.78 5.61 1.18
C LEU A 44 -2.54 4.94 1.77
N PHE A 45 -1.85 5.60 2.69
CA PHE A 45 -0.70 5.04 3.37
C PHE A 45 -1.08 3.87 4.28
N ILE A 46 -2.13 4.02 5.09
CA ILE A 46 -2.62 2.96 5.97
C ILE A 46 -3.04 1.74 5.14
N THR A 47 -3.82 1.94 4.08
CA THR A 47 -4.29 0.85 3.21
C THR A 47 -3.14 0.17 2.47
N LEU A 48 -2.12 0.91 2.02
CA LEU A 48 -0.89 0.36 1.45
C LEU A 48 -0.15 -0.53 2.45
N VAL A 49 0.07 -0.04 3.68
CA VAL A 49 0.79 -0.80 4.72
C VAL A 49 0.04 -2.07 5.08
N VAL A 50 -1.28 -1.97 5.29
CA VAL A 50 -2.12 -3.13 5.60
C VAL A 50 -2.08 -4.15 4.45
N GLY A 51 -2.28 -3.71 3.21
CA GLY A 51 -2.22 -4.57 2.04
C GLY A 51 -0.84 -5.23 1.86
N PHE A 52 0.24 -4.49 2.09
CA PHE A 52 1.61 -5.01 2.01
C PHE A 52 1.90 -6.06 3.09
N LEU A 53 1.53 -5.80 4.35
CA LEU A 53 1.71 -6.75 5.44
C LEU A 53 0.89 -8.03 5.21
N LEU A 54 -0.36 -7.91 4.78
CA LEU A 54 -1.20 -9.05 4.41
C LEU A 54 -0.58 -9.83 3.24
N GLY A 55 -0.06 -9.13 2.24
CA GLY A 55 0.66 -9.73 1.11
C GLY A 55 1.91 -10.48 1.52
N LEU A 56 2.72 -9.93 2.43
CA LEU A 56 3.91 -10.60 2.98
C LEU A 56 3.53 -11.88 3.74
N VAL A 57 2.51 -11.81 4.59
CA VAL A 57 2.02 -12.98 5.34
C VAL A 57 1.47 -14.05 4.41
N ALA A 58 0.69 -13.66 3.39
CA ALA A 58 0.15 -14.58 2.38
C ALA A 58 1.27 -15.23 1.56
N ALA A 59 2.25 -14.45 1.09
CA ALA A 59 3.39 -14.95 0.34
C ALA A 59 4.26 -15.92 1.17
N GLY A 60 4.49 -15.59 2.45
CA GLY A 60 5.19 -16.47 3.40
C GLY A 60 4.47 -17.81 3.57
N ARG A 61 3.16 -17.80 3.83
CA ARG A 61 2.35 -19.02 3.96
C ARG A 61 2.30 -19.83 2.66
N TRP A 62 2.22 -19.18 1.50
CA TRP A 62 2.19 -19.85 0.19
C TRP A 62 3.54 -20.49 -0.15
N SER A 63 4.66 -19.82 0.16
CA SER A 63 6.00 -20.37 -0.04
C SER A 63 6.27 -21.57 0.87
N SER A 64 5.79 -21.54 2.12
CA SER A 64 5.90 -22.67 3.04
C SER A 64 5.07 -23.90 2.61
N ARG A 65 3.96 -23.71 1.87
CA ARG A 65 3.17 -24.84 1.31
C ARG A 65 3.84 -25.52 0.13
N LYS A 66 4.63 -24.80 -0.68
CA LYS A 66 5.33 -25.38 -1.85
C LYS A 66 6.54 -26.24 -1.48
N LYS A 67 6.99 -26.21 -0.23
CA LYS A 67 8.16 -26.96 0.27
C LYS A 67 7.78 -28.22 1.06
N LYS A 68 6.48 -28.53 1.16
CA LYS A 68 5.93 -29.72 1.83
C LYS A 68 5.29 -30.64 0.80
#